data_AF-A0A8J2LYX1-F1
#
_entry.id   AF-A0A8J2LYX1-F1
#
_cell.length_a   1.000
_cell.length_b   1.000
_cell.length_c   1.000
_cell.angle_alpha   90.00
_cell.angle_beta   90.00
_cell.angle_gamma   90.00
#
_symmetry.space_group_name_H-M   'P 1'
#
loop_
_entity.id
_entity.type
_entity.pdbx_description
1 polymer ?
#
loop_
_entity_poly.entity_id
_entity_poly.type
_entity_poly.pdbx_seq_one_letter_code
_entity_poly.pdbx_strand_id
1 'polypeptide(L)'
;MGNNCRRKLYEAKEEKTPGNSGFVIEISSATNTSDNNPEGYTPGDSYIVKLRGWRTKFTVQAFRGFGIYAQFENGEHAGKFDVIFV
;
A
#
# COMPACT_ATOMS: atom_id res chain seq x y z
N MET A 1 24.88 2.36 -1.96
CA MET A 1 24.53 1.60 -3.18
C MET A 1 23.59 0.46 -2.79
N GLY A 2 22.27 0.69 -2.79
CA GLY A 2 21.28 -0.29 -2.32
C GLY A 2 19.98 -0.32 -3.13
N ASN A 3 20.01 0.14 -4.39
CA ASN A 3 18.82 0.53 -5.13
C ASN A 3 18.49 -0.46 -6.24
N ASN A 4 18.13 -1.70 -5.90
CA ASN A 4 17.35 -2.52 -6.81
C ASN A 4 16.46 -3.43 -5.98
N CYS A 5 15.15 -3.18 -5.99
CA CYS A 5 14.15 -4.12 -5.48
C CYS A 5 14.11 -5.39 -6.37
N ARG A 6 15.15 -6.23 -6.27
CA ARG A 6 15.27 -7.50 -7.04
C ARG A 6 14.43 -8.63 -6.47
N ARG A 7 13.97 -8.47 -5.22
CA ARG A 7 13.18 -9.48 -4.55
C ARG A 7 11.75 -9.35 -5.06
N LYS A 8 11.38 -10.25 -5.97
CA LYS A 8 9.99 -10.38 -6.41
C LYS A 8 9.11 -10.61 -5.18
N LEU A 9 7.99 -9.89 -5.13
CA LEU A 9 6.89 -10.24 -4.23
C LEU A 9 6.53 -11.71 -4.48
N TYR A 10 6.09 -12.41 -3.44
CA TYR A 10 5.68 -13.80 -3.56
C TYR A 10 4.61 -13.92 -4.65
N GLU A 11 5.00 -14.38 -5.85
CA GLU A 11 4.11 -14.58 -6.98
C GLU A 11 3.26 -15.82 -6.66
N ALA A 12 1.98 -15.60 -6.32
CA ALA A 12 1.01 -16.69 -6.34
C ALA A 12 1.02 -17.29 -7.76
N LYS A 13 0.90 -18.61 -7.88
CA LYS A 13 1.00 -19.33 -9.18
C LYS A 13 -0.09 -18.97 -10.19
N GLU A 14 -0.99 -18.05 -9.86
CA GLU A 14 -2.15 -17.68 -10.64
C GLU A 14 -1.86 -16.47 -11.53
N GLU A 15 -2.55 -16.38 -12.66
CA GLU A 15 -2.45 -15.24 -13.56
C GLU A 15 -2.95 -13.96 -12.87
N LYS A 16 -2.27 -12.84 -13.14
CA LYS A 16 -2.66 -11.55 -12.57
C LYS A 16 -4.03 -11.15 -13.13
N THR A 17 -5.05 -11.17 -12.28
CA THR A 17 -6.34 -10.59 -12.62
C THR A 17 -6.34 -9.08 -12.36
N PRO A 18 -6.66 -8.23 -13.34
CA PRO A 18 -6.86 -6.82 -13.09
C PRO A 18 -8.04 -6.63 -12.12
N GLY A 19 -7.86 -5.77 -11.12
CA GLY A 19 -8.85 -5.53 -10.09
C GLY A 19 -8.23 -5.41 -8.70
N ASN A 20 -9.09 -5.18 -7.72
CA ASN A 20 -8.67 -5.01 -6.33
C ASN A 20 -8.97 -6.24 -5.46
N SER A 21 -9.66 -7.26 -6.02
CA SER A 21 -10.09 -8.50 -5.33
C SER A 21 -10.78 -8.27 -3.98
N GLY A 22 -11.42 -7.10 -3.80
CA GLY A 22 -12.06 -6.68 -2.55
C GLY A 22 -11.09 -6.14 -1.47
N PHE A 23 -9.84 -5.85 -1.83
CA PHE A 23 -8.87 -5.13 -1.01
C PHE A 23 -8.80 -3.65 -1.42
N VAL A 24 -8.49 -2.77 -0.46
CA VAL A 24 -8.36 -1.32 -0.67
C VAL A 24 -7.11 -0.83 0.04
N ILE A 25 -6.38 0.09 -0.61
CA ILE A 25 -5.31 0.87 0.00
C ILE A 25 -5.91 2.24 0.34
N GLU A 26 -5.93 2.59 1.61
CA GLU A 26 -6.35 3.91 2.10
C GLU A 26 -5.10 4.69 2.52
N ILE A 27 -5.04 5.97 2.14
CA ILE A 27 -3.95 6.87 2.52
C ILE A 27 -4.57 8.05 3.27
N SER A 28 -4.07 8.32 4.47
CA SER A 28 -4.48 9.47 5.27
C SER A 28 -3.25 10.22 5.78
N SER A 29 -3.33 11.54 5.91
CA SER A 29 -2.25 12.30 6.55
C SER A 29 -2.04 11.85 8.00
N ALA A 30 -0.78 11.73 8.43
CA ALA A 30 -0.45 11.39 9.81
C ALA A 30 -0.62 12.58 10.77
N THR A 31 -0.55 13.81 10.25
CA THR A 31 -0.56 15.06 11.03
C THR A 31 -1.86 15.83 10.87
N ASN A 32 -2.51 15.78 9.70
CA ASN A 32 -3.79 16.44 9.43
C ASN A 32 -4.93 15.43 9.44
N THR A 33 -5.69 15.38 10.54
CA THR A 33 -6.86 14.50 10.71
C THR A 33 -8.07 14.89 9.85
N SER A 34 -8.00 16.00 9.12
CA SER A 34 -9.07 16.51 8.25
C SER A 34 -9.06 15.87 6.85
N ASP A 35 -7.88 15.47 6.36
CA ASP A 35 -7.68 15.01 4.99
C ASP A 35 -7.67 13.48 4.94
N ASN A 36 -8.87 12.90 4.85
CA ASN A 36 -9.07 11.46 4.80
C ASN A 36 -8.74 10.81 3.45
N ASN A 37 -8.27 11.57 2.46
CA ASN A 37 -7.80 11.06 1.17
C ASN A 37 -7.07 12.19 0.40
N PRO A 38 -5.77 12.41 0.64
CA PRO A 38 -5.06 13.52 -0.01
C PRO A 38 -4.92 13.25 -1.52
N GLU A 39 -5.18 14.28 -2.35
CA GLU A 39 -5.04 14.18 -3.82
C GLU A 39 -3.57 14.19 -4.28
N GLY A 40 -2.64 14.51 -3.37
CA GLY A 40 -1.21 14.54 -3.63
C GLY A 40 -0.39 14.39 -2.35
N TYR A 41 0.93 14.51 -2.48
CA TYR A 41 1.85 14.43 -1.34
C TYR A 41 2.67 15.72 -1.22
N THR A 42 2.98 16.09 0.02
CA THR A 42 3.94 17.15 0.35
C THR A 42 5.27 16.48 0.70
N PRO A 43 6.39 16.85 0.05
CA PRO A 43 7.70 16.32 0.40
C PRO A 43 8.03 16.56 1.88
N GLY A 44 8.37 15.49 2.60
CA GLY A 44 8.72 15.55 4.03
C GLY A 44 7.57 15.21 4.98
N ASP A 45 6.32 15.25 4.51
CA ASP A 45 5.17 14.85 5.32
C ASP A 45 5.07 13.33 5.46
N SER A 46 4.53 12.90 6.59
CA SER A 46 4.26 11.50 6.88
C SER A 46 2.79 11.16 6.61
N TYR A 47 2.57 10.01 5.98
CA TYR A 47 1.25 9.50 5.64
C TYR A 47 1.07 8.10 6.19
N ILE A 48 -0.14 7.82 6.67
CA ILE A 48 -0.54 6.50 7.12
C ILE A 48 -1.14 5.75 5.94
N VAL A 49 -0.52 4.64 5.56
CA VAL A 49 -1.02 3.73 4.53
C VAL A 49 -1.68 2.53 5.19
N LYS A 50 -2.97 2.31 4.93
CA LYS A 50 -3.75 1.18 5.48
C LYS A 50 -4.15 0.24 4.34
N LEU A 51 -3.79 -1.03 4.48
CA LEU A 51 -4.27 -2.09 3.60
C LEU A 51 -5.44 -2.81 4.27
N ARG A 52 -6.62 -2.79 3.64
CA ARG A 52 -7.86 -3.35 4.20
C ARG A 52 -8.51 -4.31 3.23
N GLY A 53 -9.06 -5.41 3.76
CA GLY A 53 -9.98 -6.28 3.03
C GLY A 53 -11.42 -6.00 3.42
N TRP A 54 -12.36 -6.21 2.49
CA TRP A 54 -13.79 -6.09 2.81
C TRP A 54 -14.25 -7.26 3.69
N ARG A 55 -14.94 -6.93 4.78
CA ARG A 55 -15.66 -7.89 5.60
C ARG A 55 -17.14 -7.80 5.25
N THR A 56 -17.67 -8.83 4.59
CA THR A 56 -19.12 -8.95 4.39
C THR A 56 -19.74 -9.75 5.54
N LYS A 57 -21.08 -9.80 5.61
CA LYS A 57 -21.82 -10.60 6.59
C LYS A 57 -21.48 -12.11 6.52
N PHE A 58 -20.93 -12.57 5.40
CA PHE A 58 -20.70 -14.00 5.11
C PHE A 58 -19.23 -14.35 4.87
N THR A 59 -18.39 -13.39 4.49
CA THR A 59 -16.99 -13.64 4.12
C THR A 59 -16.07 -12.61 4.75
N VAL A 60 -15.01 -13.08 5.40
CA VAL A 60 -13.87 -12.24 5.79
C VAL A 60 -12.81 -12.40 4.70
N GLN A 61 -12.56 -11.36 3.91
CA GLN A 61 -11.39 -11.34 3.03
C GLN A 61 -10.15 -10.98 3.84
N ALA A 62 -9.43 -12.01 4.30
CA ALA A 62 -8.13 -11.86 4.94
C ALA A 62 -7.02 -12.25 3.95
N PHE A 63 -5.94 -11.45 3.91
CA PHE A 63 -4.71 -11.82 3.20
C PHE A 63 -3.73 -12.47 4.18
N ARG A 64 -2.97 -13.47 3.72
CA ARG A 64 -1.94 -14.14 4.54
C ARG A 64 -0.61 -13.36 4.57
N GLY A 65 -0.43 -12.48 3.59
CA GLY A 65 0.76 -11.65 3.45
C GLY A 65 0.52 -10.62 2.37
N PHE A 66 1.28 -9.54 2.42
CA PHE A 66 1.24 -8.47 1.45
C PHE A 66 2.65 -7.97 1.19
N GLY A 67 2.84 -7.28 0.09
CA GLY A 67 3.98 -6.40 -0.06
C GLY A 67 3.60 -5.16 -0.82
N ILE A 68 4.23 -4.06 -0.42
CA ILE A 68 3.96 -2.72 -0.90
C ILE A 68 5.28 -2.08 -1.29
N TYR A 69 5.25 -1.31 -2.37
CA TYR A 69 6.38 -0.50 -2.80
C TYR A 69 5.84 0.84 -3.30
N ALA A 70 6.65 1.88 -3.17
CA ALA A 70 6.36 3.20 -3.70
C ALA A 70 7.38 3.51 -4.81
N GLN A 71 6.89 4.02 -5.92
CA GLN A 71 7.70 4.43 -7.06
C GLN A 71 7.14 5.70 -7.68
N PHE A 72 8.02 6.48 -8.28
CA PHE A 72 7.62 7.55 -9.20
C PHE A 72 7.13 6.95 -10.52
N GLU A 73 6.46 7.78 -11.34
CA GLU A 73 5.99 7.37 -12.68
C GLU A 73 7.15 6.96 -13.61
N ASN A 74 8.34 7.50 -13.38
CA ASN A 74 9.56 7.14 -14.09
C ASN A 74 10.15 5.78 -13.68
N GLY A 75 9.55 5.09 -12.69
CA GLY A 75 9.98 3.79 -12.19
C GLY A 75 11.05 3.82 -11.08
N GLU A 76 11.51 4.99 -10.66
CA GLU A 76 12.45 5.11 -9.54
C GLU A 76 11.75 4.92 -8.19
N HIS A 77 12.44 4.32 -7.22
CA HIS A 77 11.91 4.13 -5.87
C HIS A 77 11.66 5.48 -5.19
N ALA A 78 10.49 5.60 -4.54
CA ALA A 78 10.05 6.85 -3.93
C ALA A 78 9.74 6.67 -2.44
N GLY A 79 9.98 7.75 -1.68
CA GLY A 79 9.62 7.82 -0.26
C GLY A 79 10.37 6.87 0.66
N LYS A 80 9.87 6.74 1.89
CA LYS A 80 10.37 5.85 2.93
C LYS A 80 9.19 5.31 3.72
N PHE A 81 9.16 3.99 3.94
CA PHE A 81 8.16 3.36 4.79
C PHE A 81 8.72 3.19 6.21
N ASP A 82 7.92 3.59 7.19
CA ASP A 82 8.13 3.26 8.60
C ASP A 82 7.02 2.30 9.03
N VAL A 83 7.41 1.13 9.54
CA VAL A 83 6.45 0.08 9.91
C VAL A 83 5.87 0.39 11.28
N ILE A 84 4.56 0.56 11.33
CA ILE A 84 3.81 0.75 12.56
C ILE A 84 2.97 -0.52 12.77
N PHE A 85 3.24 -1.24 13.86
CA PHE A 85 2.36 -2.31 14.33
C PHE A 85 1.26 -1.68 15.18
N VAL A 86 0.03 -1.70 14.69
CA VAL A 86 -1.17 -1.25 15.41
C VAL A 86 -1.97 -2.47 15.86
#